data_AF-A0A1G1E7E9-F1
#
_entry.id   AF-A0A1G1E7E9-F1
#
_cell.length_a   1.000
_cell.length_b   1.000
_cell.length_c   1.000
_cell.angle_alpha   90.00
_cell.angle_beta   90.00
_cell.angle_gamma   90.00
#
_symmetry.space_group_name_H-M   'P 1'
#
loop_
_entity.id
_entity.type
_entity.pdbx_description
1 polymer ?
#
loop_
_entity_poly.entity_id
_entity_poly.type
_entity_poly.pdbx_seq_one_letter_code
_entity_poly.pdbx_strand_id
1 'polypeptide(L)' 'MRILKARNPASLKVAVLLDRPSLRIVELPVAYKGFEISDEFVVGYGLDYNQRYRNLPYICLLTSTK' A
#
# COMPACT_ATOMS: atom_id res chain seq x y z
N MET A 1 -5.95 -4.05 13.52
CA MET A 1 -7.16 -3.19 13.59
C MET A 1 -7.68 -2.92 15.01
N ARG A 2 -6.91 -3.19 16.08
CA ARG A 2 -7.38 -3.15 17.48
C ARG A 2 -7.79 -1.75 17.97
N ILE A 3 -6.95 -0.74 17.71
CA ILE A 3 -7.15 0.63 18.22
C ILE A 3 -8.40 1.29 17.62
N LEU A 4 -8.61 1.18 16.31
CA LEU A 4 -9.78 1.77 15.65
C LEU A 4 -11.08 1.07 16.04
N LYS A 5 -11.07 -0.27 16.21
CA LYS A 5 -12.24 -1.02 16.68
C LYS A 5 -12.68 -0.62 18.10
N ALA A 6 -11.73 -0.32 18.98
CA ALA A 6 -12.03 0.08 20.36
C ALA A 6 -12.81 1.41 20.48
N ARG A 7 -12.89 2.20 19.41
CA ARG A 7 -13.68 3.44 19.36
C ARG A 7 -15.15 3.22 18.93
N ASN A 8 -15.60 1.96 18.82
CA ASN A 8 -16.95 1.57 18.42
C ASN A 8 -17.47 2.25 17.13
N PRO A 9 -16.75 2.18 16.00
CA PRO A 9 -17.27 2.68 14.73
C PRO A 9 -18.44 1.82 14.25
N ALA A 10 -19.42 2.42 13.56
CA ALA A 10 -20.54 1.68 12.98
C ALA A 10 -20.08 0.60 11.95
N SER A 11 -18.98 0.86 11.24
CA SER A 11 -18.30 -0.15 10.42
C SER A 11 -16.81 0.18 10.28
N LEU A 12 -15.99 -0.82 9.98
CA LEU A 12 -14.55 -0.64 9.74
C LEU A 12 -14.07 -1.58 8.64
N LYS A 13 -13.49 -1.00 7.58
CA LYS A 13 -12.96 -1.71 6.41
C LYS A 13 -11.60 -1.14 6.02
N VAL A 14 -10.78 -1.95 5.35
CA VAL A 14 -9.46 -1.54 4.82
C VAL A 14 -9.54 -1.41 3.30
N ALA A 15 -9.01 -0.32 2.78
CA ALA A 15 -8.80 -0.08 1.36
C ALA A 15 -7.32 0.15 1.09
N VAL A 16 -6.78 -0.46 0.05
CA VAL A 16 -5.39 -0.28 -0.39
C VAL A 16 -5.35 -0.09 -1.90
N LEU A 17 -4.45 0.79 -2.35
CA LEU A 17 -4.22 0.98 -3.78
C LEU A 17 -3.36 -0.14 -4.35
N LEU A 18 -2.26 -0.49 -3.67
CA LEU A 18 -1.34 -1.56 -4.06
C LEU A 18 -1.30 -2.62 -2.95
N ASP A 19 -1.52 -3.87 -3.32
CA ASP A 19 -1.45 -5.03 -2.44
C ASP A 19 -0.32 -5.98 -2.86
N ARG A 20 0.42 -6.49 -1.88
CA ARG A 20 1.50 -7.47 -2.07
C ARG A 20 1.23 -8.70 -1.22
N PRO A 21 0.34 -9.62 -1.67
CA PRO A 21 -0.06 -10.77 -0.85
C PRO A 21 1.11 -11.67 -0.45
N SER A 22 2.12 -11.81 -1.33
CA SER A 22 3.31 -12.63 -1.09
C SER A 22 4.17 -12.16 0.10
N LEU A 23 4.04 -10.89 0.50
CA LEU A 23 4.83 -10.29 1.58
C LEU A 23 4.03 -10.15 2.89
N ARG A 24 2.86 -10.78 2.99
CA ARG A 24 2.00 -10.67 4.18
C ARG A 24 2.62 -11.45 5.34
N ILE A 25 2.92 -10.73 6.42
CA ILE A 25 3.38 -11.32 7.69
C ILE A 25 2.20 -11.72 8.58
N VAL A 26 1.04 -11.09 8.36
CA VAL A 26 -0.20 -11.34 9.12
C VAL A 26 -1.39 -11.36 8.18
N GLU A 27 -2.41 -12.13 8.55
CA GLU A 27 -3.69 -12.11 7.85
C GLU A 27 -4.39 -10.75 8.09
N LEU A 28 -4.67 -10.05 7.00
CA LEU A 28 -5.35 -8.76 7.02
C LEU A 28 -6.45 -8.76 5.94
N PRO A 29 -7.74 -8.81 6.32
CA PRO A 29 -8.82 -8.74 5.36
C PRO A 29 -8.90 -7.33 4.76
N VAL A 30 -8.59 -7.23 3.47
CA VAL A 30 -8.68 -6.00 2.68
C VAL A 30 -10.00 -6.03 1.93
N ALA A 31 -10.89 -5.08 2.23
CA ALA A 31 -12.22 -5.04 1.62
C ALA A 31 -12.19 -4.42 0.21
N TYR A 32 -11.25 -3.51 -0.04
CA TYR A 32 -11.09 -2.83 -1.33
C TYR A 32 -9.62 -2.87 -1.75
N LYS A 33 -9.34 -3.50 -2.89
CA LYS A 33 -8.02 -3.62 -3.49
C LYS A 33 -8.03 -2.88 -4.83
N GLY A 34 -7.04 -2.01 -5.06
CA GLY A 34 -6.82 -1.39 -6.36
C GLY A 34 -6.12 -2.35 -7.32
N PHE A 35 -4.83 -2.62 -7.06
CA PHE A 35 -3.98 -3.47 -7.87
C PHE A 35 -3.18 -4.42 -6.98
N GLU A 36 -2.95 -5.63 -7.50
CA GLU A 36 -2.01 -6.58 -6.93
C GLU A 36 -0.68 -6.45 -7.67
N ILE A 37 0.43 -6.35 -6.93
CA ILE A 37 1.77 -6.22 -7.50
C ILE A 37 2.72 -7.25 -6.88
N SER A 38 3.75 -7.60 -7.64
CA SER A 38 4.89 -8.41 -7.23
C SER A 38 5.75 -7.68 -6.18
N ASP A 39 6.78 -8.36 -5.68
CA ASP A 39 7.77 -7.77 -4.77
C ASP A 39 8.74 -6.85 -5.53
N GLU A 40 8.24 -5.69 -5.92
CA GLU A 40 8.95 -4.69 -6.69
C GLU A 40 9.02 -3.36 -5.94
N PHE A 41 10.13 -2.63 -6.02
CA PHE A 41 10.19 -1.31 -5.41
C PHE A 41 9.56 -0.26 -6.34
N VAL A 42 8.43 0.32 -5.92
CA VAL A 42 7.66 1.28 -6.71
C VAL A 42 7.59 2.65 -6.03
N VAL A 43 7.54 3.71 -6.83
CA VAL A 43 7.39 5.09 -6.39
C VAL A 43 6.28 5.79 -7.19
N GLY A 44 5.86 6.97 -6.76
CA GLY A 44 4.78 7.74 -7.39
C GLY A 44 3.44 7.59 -6.69
N TYR A 45 2.49 8.47 -7.01
CA TYR A 45 1.16 8.50 -6.40
C TYR A 45 1.17 8.52 -4.86
N GLY A 46 2.09 9.32 -4.29
CA GLY A 46 2.33 9.43 -2.84
C GLY A 46 3.41 8.50 -2.29
N LEU A 47 3.78 7.44 -3.01
CA LEU A 47 4.90 6.56 -2.68
C LEU A 47 6.24 7.24 -3.00
N ASP A 48 7.24 7.04 -2.15
CA ASP A 48 8.51 7.76 -2.24
C ASP A 48 9.74 6.88 -2.16
N TYR A 49 10.85 7.48 -2.59
CA TYR A 49 12.20 7.03 -2.25
C TYR A 49 13.01 8.25 -1.79
N ASN A 50 13.47 8.22 -0.53
CA ASN A 50 14.19 9.33 0.09
C ASN A 50 13.47 10.69 -0.08
N GLN A 51 12.15 10.71 0.19
CA GLN A 51 11.27 11.88 0.02
C GLN A 51 11.08 12.38 -1.42
N ARG A 52 11.62 11.68 -2.43
CA ARG A 52 11.44 12.02 -3.84
C ARG A 52 10.29 11.21 -4.47
N TYR A 53 9.80 11.71 -5.60
CA TYR A 53 8.85 11.02 -6.50
C TYR A 53 7.39 10.90 -6.04
N ARG A 54 7.02 11.37 -4.83
CA ARG A 54 5.61 11.34 -4.35
C ARG A 54 4.62 11.98 -5.32
N ASN A 55 5.04 13.03 -6.00
CA ASN A 55 4.20 13.87 -6.86
C ASN A 55 4.00 13.31 -8.27
N LEU A 56 4.62 12.18 -8.64
CA LEU A 56 4.40 11.59 -9.96
C LEU A 56 2.94 11.14 -10.08
N PRO A 57 2.24 11.49 -11.18
CA PRO A 57 0.83 11.14 -11.38
C PRO A 57 0.62 9.69 -11.80
N TYR A 58 1.70 8.89 -11.82
CA TYR A 58 1.72 7.47 -12.16
C TYR A 58 2.57 6.72 -11.15
N ILE A 59 2.41 5.40 -11.12
CA ILE A 59 3.21 4.47 -10.31
C ILE A 59 4.26 3.88 -11.25
N CYS A 60 5.52 3.91 -10.84
CA CYS A 60 6.61 3.34 -11.64
C CYS A 60 7.61 2.55 -10.78
N LEU A 61 8.34 1.66 -11.44
CA LEU A 61 9.43 0.89 -10.83
C LEU A 61 10.65 1.77 -10.65
N LEU A 62 11.22 1.75 -9.44
CA LEU A 62 12.52 2.36 -9.20
C LEU A 62 13.60 1.33 -9.49
N THR A 63 14.27 1.47 -10.63
CA THR A 63 15.44 0.65 -10.93
C THR A 63 16.65 1.27 -10.25
N SER A 64 17.31 0.53 -9.36
CA SER A 64 18.65 0.94 -8.91
C SER A 64 19.59 0.80 -10.08
N THR A 65 20.21 1.90 -10.51
CA THR A 65 21.47 1.82 -11.25
C THR A 65 22.45 1.10 -10.33
N LYS A 66 23.06 0.02 -10.80
CA LYS A 66 24.24 -0.56 -10.15
C LYS A 66 25.37 0.46 -10.11
#